data_AF-A0ABD0X6G3-F1
#
_entry.id   AF-A0ABD0X6G3-F1
#
_cell.length_a   1.000
_cell.length_b   1.000
_cell.length_c   1.000
_cell.angle_alpha   90.00
_cell.angle_beta   90.00
_cell.angle_gamma   90.00
#
_symmetry.space_group_name_H-M   'P 1'
#
loop_
_entity.id
_entity.type
_entity.pdbx_description
1 polymer ?
#
loop_
_entity_poly.entity_id
_entity_poly.type
_entity_poly.pdbx_seq_one_letter_code
_entity_poly.pdbx_strand_id
1 'polypeptide(L)'
;MRMLEDEVFCFFLALFHKIMPHVDMLFNHLQKRNIDSVFIAGITQRFTHSIQAIRDSVPSVVEDEEYRGPVQIPPPKKRRAMGEETQQHLAIEVCDTIISHAKERFSFTKHLISAHCCKESCSHNTAVSSQIRH
;
A
#
# COMPACT_ATOMS: atom_id res chain seq x y z
N MET A 1 3.57 10.11 -29.62
CA MET A 1 3.75 9.49 -28.29
C MET A 1 5.24 9.56 -27.97
N ARG A 2 5.68 10.42 -27.03
CA ARG A 2 7.08 10.46 -26.54
C ARG A 2 7.18 10.21 -25.03
N MET A 3 6.07 9.81 -24.39
CA MET A 3 6.00 9.56 -22.95
C MET A 3 6.64 8.23 -22.53
N LEU A 4 6.73 7.25 -23.43
CA LEU A 4 7.26 5.92 -23.14
C LEU A 4 8.80 5.86 -23.13
N GLU A 5 9.47 6.89 -23.64
CA GLU A 5 10.94 7.02 -23.66
C GLU A 5 11.45 7.96 -22.54
N ASP A 6 10.53 8.49 -21.72
CA ASP A 6 10.89 9.39 -20.63
C ASP A 6 11.40 8.57 -19.44
N GLU A 7 12.68 8.77 -19.10
CA GLU A 7 13.37 8.07 -18.00
C GLU A 7 12.64 8.22 -16.66
N VAL A 8 11.99 9.37 -16.43
CA VAL A 8 11.22 9.63 -15.20
C VAL A 8 9.94 8.81 -15.19
N PHE A 9 9.20 8.81 -16.29
CA PHE A 9 7.99 8.00 -16.43
C PHE A 9 8.29 6.51 -16.26
N CYS A 10 9.34 5.99 -16.90
CA CYS A 10 9.74 4.58 -16.80
C CYS A 10 10.14 4.20 -15.37
N PHE A 11 10.85 5.08 -14.65
CA PHE A 11 11.21 4.86 -13.26
C PHE A 11 9.97 4.72 -12.35
N PHE A 12 9.03 5.66 -12.44
CA PHE A 12 7.79 5.56 -11.65
C PHE A 12 6.92 4.38 -12.09
N LEU A 13 6.88 4.05 -13.38
CA LEU A 13 6.18 2.88 -13.88
C LEU A 13 6.75 1.59 -13.26
N ALA A 14 8.09 1.46 -13.19
CA ALA A 14 8.76 0.34 -12.54
C ALA A 14 8.44 0.27 -11.03
N LEU A 15 8.42 1.42 -10.34
CA LEU A 15 8.01 1.50 -8.94
C LEU A 15 6.56 1.01 -8.75
N PHE A 16 5.62 1.51 -9.55
CA PHE A 16 4.22 1.10 -9.46
C PHE A 16 4.04 -0.37 -9.83
N HIS A 17 4.80 -0.89 -10.79
CA HIS A 17 4.78 -2.31 -11.12
C HIS A 17 5.15 -3.20 -9.93
N LYS A 18 6.07 -2.76 -9.07
CA LYS A 18 6.39 -3.45 -7.81
C LYS A 18 5.27 -3.32 -6.76
N ILE A 19 4.59 -2.18 -6.71
CA ILE A 19 3.54 -1.89 -5.71
C ILE A 19 2.21 -2.60 -6.03
N MET A 20 1.78 -2.59 -7.29
CA MET A 20 0.48 -3.11 -7.75
C MET A 20 0.13 -4.52 -7.25
N PRO A 21 1.01 -5.55 -7.31
CA PRO A 21 0.65 -6.88 -6.83
C PRO A 21 0.31 -6.91 -5.33
N HIS A 22 0.92 -6.05 -4.52
CA HIS A 22 0.59 -5.93 -3.10
C HIS A 22 -0.77 -5.25 -2.87
N VAL A 23 -1.12 -4.28 -3.71
CA VAL A 23 -2.44 -3.62 -3.69
C VAL A 23 -3.53 -4.60 -4.10
N ASP A 24 -3.32 -5.35 -5.17
CA ASP A 24 -4.27 -6.36 -5.65
C ASP A 24 -4.48 -7.45 -4.59
N MET A 25 -3.40 -7.92 -3.97
CA MET A 25 -3.49 -8.89 -2.87
C MET A 25 -4.23 -8.33 -1.66
N LEU A 26 -4.00 -7.05 -1.29
CA LEU A 26 -4.74 -6.40 -0.22
C LEU A 26 -6.23 -6.31 -0.54
N PHE A 27 -6.58 -5.90 -1.77
CA PHE A 27 -7.96 -5.84 -2.24
C PHE A 27 -8.65 -7.21 -2.18
N ASN A 28 -7.99 -8.26 -2.68
CA ASN A 28 -8.50 -9.64 -2.66
C ASN A 28 -8.74 -10.15 -1.23
N HIS A 29 -7.89 -9.76 -0.27
CA HIS A 29 -8.11 -10.09 1.13
C HIS A 29 -9.31 -9.34 1.73
N LEU A 30 -9.51 -8.08 1.36
CA LEU A 30 -10.60 -7.23 1.84
C LEU A 30 -11.96 -7.52 1.18
N GLN A 31 -12.01 -8.25 0.07
CA GLN A 31 -13.25 -8.63 -0.59
C GLN A 31 -13.95 -9.85 0.05
N LYS A 32 -13.25 -10.58 0.94
CA LYS A 32 -13.78 -11.80 1.57
C LYS A 32 -14.98 -11.47 2.46
N ARG A 33 -16.01 -12.33 2.50
CA ARG A 33 -17.27 -12.06 3.25
C ARG A 33 -17.15 -12.07 4.78
N ASN A 34 -16.16 -12.77 5.33
CA ASN A 34 -15.95 -12.87 6.78
C ASN A 34 -14.59 -12.31 7.13
N ILE A 35 -14.55 -11.03 7.51
CA ILE A 35 -13.31 -10.34 7.86
C ILE A 35 -13.45 -9.84 9.30
N ASP A 36 -12.59 -10.33 10.18
CA ASP A 36 -12.47 -9.80 11.53
C ASP A 36 -11.36 -8.71 11.60
N SER A 37 -11.39 -7.92 12.66
CA SER A 37 -10.44 -6.82 12.89
C SER A 37 -9.00 -7.30 13.03
N VAL A 38 -8.77 -8.50 13.55
CA VAL A 38 -7.43 -9.08 13.76
C VAL A 38 -6.81 -9.46 12.42
N PHE A 39 -7.61 -10.06 11.54
CA PHE A 39 -7.24 -10.39 10.18
C PHE A 39 -6.95 -9.12 9.37
N ILE A 40 -7.79 -8.08 9.47
CA ILE A 40 -7.54 -6.79 8.81
C ILE A 40 -6.21 -6.19 9.29
N ALA A 41 -5.97 -6.16 10.61
CA ALA A 41 -4.71 -5.68 11.14
C ALA A 41 -3.50 -6.47 10.60
N GLY A 42 -3.61 -7.80 10.51
CA GLY A 42 -2.56 -8.67 9.97
C GLY A 42 -2.31 -8.48 8.47
N ILE A 43 -3.34 -8.32 7.64
CA ILE A 43 -3.15 -8.04 6.20
C ILE A 43 -2.61 -6.63 5.97
N THR A 44 -3.06 -5.64 6.75
CA THR A 44 -2.55 -4.27 6.67
C THR A 44 -1.08 -4.24 7.08
N GLN A 45 -0.70 -4.94 8.15
CA GLN A 45 0.70 -5.03 8.58
C GLN A 45 1.58 -5.65 7.48
N ARG A 46 1.15 -6.79 6.90
CA ARG A 46 1.87 -7.42 5.78
C ARG A 46 2.00 -6.49 4.59
N PHE A 47 0.93 -5.80 4.20
CA PHE A 47 0.97 -4.80 3.14
C PHE A 47 1.99 -3.70 3.45
N THR A 48 1.94 -3.09 4.63
CA THR A 48 2.89 -2.03 5.01
C THR A 48 4.34 -2.49 5.02
N HIS A 49 4.60 -3.74 5.44
CA HIS A 49 5.94 -4.31 5.41
C HIS A 49 6.43 -4.55 3.98
N SER A 50 5.56 -5.00 3.08
CA SER A 50 5.90 -5.14 1.66
C SER A 50 6.22 -3.80 1.00
N ILE A 51 5.43 -2.75 1.26
CA ILE A 51 5.72 -1.41 0.72
C ILE A 51 7.01 -0.84 1.32
N GLN A 52 7.29 -1.09 2.61
CA GLN A 52 8.55 -0.73 3.23
C GLN A 52 9.75 -1.41 2.56
N ALA A 53 9.64 -2.71 2.27
CA ALA A 53 10.70 -3.43 1.55
C ALA A 53 10.95 -2.86 0.15
N ILE A 54 9.89 -2.42 -0.56
CA ILE A 54 10.02 -1.73 -1.84
C ILE A 54 10.76 -0.40 -1.66
N ARG A 55 10.35 0.42 -0.67
CA ARG A 55 11.00 1.68 -0.32
C ARG A 55 12.50 1.50 -0.05
N ASP A 56 12.87 0.49 0.73
CA ASP A 56 14.26 0.22 1.08
C ASP A 56 15.08 -0.30 -0.11
N SER A 57 14.42 -0.82 -1.15
CA SER A 57 15.03 -1.20 -2.43
C SER A 57 15.17 -0.07 -3.45
N VAL A 58 14.52 1.09 -3.24
CA VAL A 58 14.56 2.26 -4.15
C VAL A 58 15.99 2.71 -4.46
N PRO A 59 16.94 2.76 -3.51
CA PRO A 59 18.32 3.14 -3.79
C PRO A 59 19.05 2.17 -4.74
N SER A 60 18.59 0.93 -4.90
CA SER A 60 19.23 -0.10 -5.76
C SER A 60 18.62 -0.20 -7.16
N VAL A 61 17.59 0.58 -7.49
CA VAL A 61 16.91 0.52 -8.81
C VAL A 61 17.76 1.15 -9.93
N VAL A 62 18.86 1.80 -9.58
CA VAL A 62 19.75 2.50 -10.53
C VAL A 62 20.73 1.56 -11.22
N GLU A 63 21.04 0.40 -10.64
CA GLU A 63 22.16 -0.44 -11.13
C GLU A 63 21.76 -1.61 -12.04
N ASP A 64 20.48 -2.01 -12.11
CA ASP A 64 20.13 -3.34 -12.66
C ASP A 64 19.50 -3.37 -14.06
N GLU A 65 19.42 -2.25 -14.77
CA GLU A 65 18.94 -2.21 -16.17
C GLU A 65 20.12 -1.92 -17.12
N GLU A 66 21.10 -2.83 -17.16
CA GLU A 66 22.15 -2.86 -18.18
C GLU A 66 21.54 -3.35 -19.52
N TYR A 67 20.81 -2.47 -20.21
CA TYR A 67 20.39 -2.69 -21.59
C TYR A 67 21.61 -2.57 -22.53
N ARG A 68 22.21 -3.72 -22.85
CA ARG A 68 23.30 -3.86 -23.82
C ARG A 68 22.77 -3.66 -25.26
N GLY A 69 22.83 -2.44 -25.78
CA GLY A 69 22.60 -2.10 -27.19
C GLY A 69 23.66 -1.11 -27.75
N PRO A 70 24.13 -1.24 -29.00
CA PRO A 70 25.35 -0.56 -29.44
C PRO A 70 25.14 0.90 -29.94
N VAL A 71 25.95 1.80 -29.37
CA VAL A 71 26.71 2.89 -30.02
C VAL A 71 25.99 4.16 -30.54
N GLN A 72 26.25 5.26 -29.79
CA GLN A 72 26.51 6.68 -30.15
C GLN A 72 25.42 7.60 -30.77
N ILE A 73 25.12 8.71 -30.08
CA ILE A 73 25.24 10.15 -30.46
C ILE A 73 24.91 11.04 -29.22
N PRO A 74 25.71 12.07 -28.85
CA PRO A 74 25.30 13.12 -27.90
C PRO A 74 24.92 14.45 -28.61
N PRO A 75 24.31 15.45 -27.94
CA PRO A 75 22.91 15.57 -27.51
C PRO A 75 22.17 16.76 -28.20
N PRO A 76 20.85 16.94 -27.98
CA PRO A 76 20.35 18.31 -27.85
C PRO A 76 19.49 18.52 -26.59
N LYS A 77 20.03 19.37 -25.70
CA LYS A 77 19.31 20.22 -24.73
C LYS A 77 18.28 19.48 -23.85
N LYS A 78 18.77 18.84 -22.79
CA LYS A 78 17.98 18.38 -21.64
C LYS A 78 17.16 19.54 -21.06
N ARG A 79 15.88 19.61 -21.43
CA ARG A 79 14.84 20.29 -20.65
C ARG A 79 14.84 19.62 -19.28
N ARG A 80 15.52 20.24 -18.30
CA ARG A 80 15.54 19.89 -16.87
C ARG A 80 15.18 18.42 -16.60
N ALA A 81 16.10 17.51 -16.89
CA ALA A 81 16.00 16.15 -16.37
C ALA A 81 15.95 16.31 -14.84
N MET A 82 14.85 15.85 -14.23
CA MET A 82 14.75 15.78 -12.77
C MET A 82 15.94 14.95 -12.29
N GLY A 83 16.71 15.47 -11.32
CA GLY A 83 17.89 14.76 -10.84
C GLY A 83 17.50 13.41 -10.26
N GLU A 84 18.38 12.41 -10.38
CA GLU A 84 18.19 11.06 -9.86
C GLU A 84 17.86 11.07 -8.36
N GLU A 85 18.54 11.94 -7.60
CA GLU A 85 18.26 12.22 -6.19
C GLU A 85 16.82 12.69 -5.96
N THR A 86 16.29 13.55 -6.83
CA THR A 86 14.90 14.03 -6.74
C THR A 86 13.91 12.91 -7.06
N GLN A 87 14.23 12.03 -8.02
CA GLN A 87 13.40 10.87 -8.34
C GLN A 87 13.34 9.87 -7.17
N GLN A 88 14.48 9.59 -6.54
CA GLN A 88 14.55 8.69 -5.39
C GLN A 88 13.76 9.27 -4.20
N HIS A 89 13.93 10.56 -3.89
CA HIS A 89 13.15 11.22 -2.83
C HIS A 89 11.65 11.13 -3.08
N LEU A 90 11.20 11.35 -4.32
CA LEU A 90 9.79 11.21 -4.68
C LEU A 90 9.29 9.77 -4.57
N ALA A 91 10.10 8.77 -4.97
CA ALA A 91 9.74 7.36 -4.81
C ALA A 91 9.59 6.97 -3.32
N ILE A 92 10.48 7.47 -2.47
CA ILE A 92 10.40 7.30 -1.02
C ILE A 92 9.11 7.95 -0.49
N GLU A 93 8.83 9.19 -0.88
CA GLU A 93 7.63 9.92 -0.48
C GLU A 93 6.33 9.20 -0.91
N VAL A 94 6.31 8.65 -2.12
CA VAL A 94 5.19 7.83 -2.61
C VAL A 94 4.98 6.62 -1.71
N CYS A 95 6.05 5.89 -1.37
CA CYS A 95 5.95 4.73 -0.48
C CYS A 95 5.47 5.13 0.92
N ASP A 96 6.04 6.20 1.49
CA ASP A 96 5.68 6.69 2.83
C ASP A 96 4.22 7.15 2.88
N THR A 97 3.75 7.83 1.83
CA THR A 97 2.36 8.26 1.68
C THR A 97 1.41 7.06 1.63
N ILE A 98 1.73 6.03 0.85
CA ILE A 98 0.93 4.79 0.76
C ILE A 98 0.86 4.10 2.13
N ILE A 99 1.99 4.00 2.84
CA ILE A 99 2.06 3.39 4.17
C ILE A 99 1.22 4.19 5.18
N SER A 100 1.32 5.52 5.20
CA SER A 100 0.56 6.38 6.11
C SER A 100 -0.93 6.22 5.88
N HIS A 101 -1.38 6.32 4.63
CA HIS A 101 -2.78 6.17 4.28
C HIS A 101 -3.32 4.77 4.61
N ALA A 102 -2.55 3.71 4.38
CA ALA A 102 -2.96 2.37 4.75
C ALA A 102 -3.15 2.25 6.27
N LYS A 103 -2.21 2.76 7.07
CA LYS A 103 -2.31 2.73 8.54
C LYS A 103 -3.52 3.52 9.04
N GLU A 104 -3.73 4.73 8.52
CA GLU A 104 -4.86 5.58 8.89
C GLU A 104 -6.20 4.92 8.53
N ARG A 105 -6.33 4.42 7.30
CA ARG A 105 -7.59 3.87 6.79
C ARG A 105 -8.02 2.59 7.52
N PHE A 106 -7.08 1.81 8.04
CA PHE A 106 -7.35 0.57 8.78
C PHE A 106 -7.17 0.71 10.31
N SER A 107 -6.88 1.91 10.81
CA SER A 107 -6.75 2.21 12.25
C SER A 107 -8.04 1.98 13.05
N PHE A 108 -9.20 2.04 12.39
CA PHE A 108 -10.54 1.93 12.97
C PHE A 108 -10.93 0.51 13.44
N THR A 109 -10.12 -0.49 13.14
CA THR A 109 -10.38 -1.90 13.50
C THR A 109 -10.38 -2.15 15.02
N LYS A 110 -9.87 -1.21 15.82
CA LYS A 110 -9.92 -1.30 17.30
C LYS A 110 -11.30 -1.05 17.90
N HIS A 111 -12.17 -0.27 17.25
CA HIS A 111 -13.48 0.12 17.80
C HIS A 111 -14.64 -0.77 17.34
N LEU A 112 -14.47 -1.57 16.29
CA LEU A 112 -15.51 -2.47 15.78
C LEU A 112 -15.77 -3.69 16.69
N ILE A 113 -14.81 -4.07 17.53
CA ILE A 113 -14.98 -5.13 18.54
C ILE A 113 -16.01 -4.70 19.60
N SER A 114 -16.11 -3.40 19.91
CA SER A 114 -17.07 -2.90 20.90
C SER A 114 -18.52 -3.03 20.42
N ALA A 115 -18.78 -2.76 19.13
CA ALA A 115 -20.13 -2.84 18.58
C ALA A 115 -20.63 -4.29 18.44
N HIS A 116 -19.74 -5.27 18.26
CA HIS A 116 -20.11 -6.70 18.26
C HIS A 116 -20.45 -7.18 19.68
N CYS A 117 -19.60 -6.88 20.67
CA CYS A 117 -19.86 -7.26 22.07
C CYS A 117 -21.13 -6.60 22.65
N CYS A 118 -21.48 -5.38 22.23
CA CYS A 118 -22.73 -4.75 22.66
C CYS A 118 -23.99 -5.46 22.14
N LYS A 119 -23.92 -6.17 21.00
CA LYS A 119 -25.07 -6.94 20.49
C LYS A 119 -25.28 -8.26 21.24
N GLU A 120 -24.21 -8.92 21.66
CA GLU A 120 -24.27 -10.18 22.42
C GLU A 120 -24.74 -9.99 23.87
N SER A 121 -24.36 -8.88 24.52
CA SER A 121 -24.82 -8.54 25.87
C SER A 121 -26.30 -8.12 25.92
N CYS A 122 -26.84 -7.48 24.88
CA CYS A 122 -28.27 -7.11 24.84
C CYS A 122 -29.19 -8.33 24.64
N SER A 123 -28.74 -9.40 23.99
CA SER A 123 -29.56 -10.63 23.86
C SER A 123 -29.67 -11.39 25.19
N HIS A 124 -28.62 -11.43 26.00
CA HIS A 124 -28.66 -12.12 27.29
C HIS A 124 -29.47 -11.36 28.36
N ASN A 125 -29.48 -10.03 28.33
CA ASN A 125 -30.23 -9.23 29.31
C ASN A 125 -31.75 -9.17 29.05
N THR A 126 -32.20 -9.54 27.84
CA THR A 126 -33.62 -9.59 27.49
C THR A 126 -34.27 -10.90 27.96
N ALA A 127 -33.51 -12.00 28.07
CA ALA A 127 -34.03 -13.30 28.51
C ALA A 127 -34.21 -13.41 30.05
N VAL A 128 -33.46 -12.63 30.84
CA VAL A 128 -33.55 -12.69 32.31
C VAL A 128 -34.68 -11.80 32.85
N SER A 129 -35.10 -10.75 32.12
CA SER A 129 -36.21 -9.87 32.52
C SER A 129 -37.61 -10.46 32.31
N SER A 130 -37.75 -11.55 31.56
CA SER A 130 -39.04 -12.24 31.36
C SER A 130 -39.36 -13.31 32.42
N GLN A 131 -38.41 -13.67 33.28
CA GLN A 131 -38.60 -14.70 34.31
C GLN A 131 -38.92 -14.15 35.72
N ILE A 132 -38.89 -12.83 35.92
CA ILE A 132 -39.24 -12.17 37.18
C ILE A 132 -40.51 -11.34 36.97
N ARG A 133 -41.59 -12.00 36.56
CA ARG A 133 -42.94 -11.44 36.60
C ARG A 133 -43.97 -12.57 36.69
N HIS A 134 -43.94 -13.29 37.80
CA HIS A 134 -45.05 -14.11 38.30
C HIS A 134 -45.05 -14.08 39.82
#